data_AF-A0A2P6CFA0-F1
#
_entry.id   AF-A0A2P6CFA0-F1
#
_cell.length_a   1.000
_cell.length_b   1.000
_cell.length_c   1.000
_cell.angle_alpha   90.00
_cell.angle_beta   90.00
_cell.angle_gamma   90.00
#
_symmetry.space_group_name_H-M   'P 1'
#
loop_
_entity.id
_entity.type
_entity.pdbx_description
1 polymer ?
#
loop_
_entity_poly.entity_id
_entity_poly.type
_entity_poly.pdbx_seq_one_letter_code
_entity_poly.pdbx_strand_id
1 'polypeptide(L)' 'MITTINFRIDQDQKEHLQILADEKGVKISVITREIITDYLNSINSISYDPSKTIGEFILPIPPIDSDNL' A
#
# COMPACT_ATOMS: atom_id res chain seq x y z
N MET A 1 1.79 16.53 6.30
CA MET A 1 0.43 16.10 6.69
C MET A 1 0.40 14.58 6.80
N ILE A 2 -0.34 14.03 7.75
CA ILE A 2 -0.57 12.58 7.85
C ILE A 2 -1.87 12.29 7.08
N THR A 3 -1.76 11.54 5.99
CA THR A 3 -2.90 11.08 5.20
C THR A 3 -3.22 9.65 5.56
N THR A 4 -4.49 9.37 5.84
CA THR A 4 -5.00 8.02 6.10
C THR A 4 -5.51 7.42 4.79
N ILE A 5 -5.12 6.18 4.49
CA ILE A 5 -5.57 5.45 3.32
C ILE A 5 -6.11 4.11 3.79
N ASN A 6 -7.29 3.74 3.29
CA ASN A 6 -7.88 2.43 3.55
C ASN A 6 -7.44 1.47 2.45
N PHE A 7 -6.91 0.32 2.84
CA PHE A 7 -6.50 -0.73 1.90
C PHE A 7 -7.32 -1.99 2.15
N ARG A 8 -7.66 -2.68 1.06
CA ARG A 8 -8.22 -4.03 1.11
C ARG A 8 -7.14 -5.00 0.67
N ILE A 9 -6.96 -6.04 1.47
CA ILE A 9 -6.05 -7.14 1.21
C ILE A 9 -6.76 -8.44 1.60
N ASP A 10 -6.27 -9.56 1.07
CA ASP A 10 -6.78 -10.87 1.45
C ASP A 10 -6.55 -11.15 2.94
N GLN A 11 -7.45 -11.95 3.51
CA GLN A 11 -7.47 -12.24 4.94
C GLN A 11 -6.17 -12.91 5.40
N ASP A 12 -5.64 -13.87 4.63
CA ASP A 12 -4.39 -14.58 4.96
C ASP A 12 -3.20 -13.62 5.04
N GLN A 13 -3.13 -12.64 4.12
CA GLN A 13 -2.08 -11.62 4.12
C GLN A 13 -2.21 -10.68 5.32
N LYS A 14 -3.44 -10.36 5.70
CA LYS A 14 -3.71 -9.56 6.90
C LYS A 14 -3.29 -10.27 8.17
N GLU A 15 -3.56 -11.58 8.28
CA GLU A 15 -3.15 -12.39 9.43
C GLU A 15 -1.63 -12.46 9.54
N HIS A 16 -0.92 -12.69 8.43
CA HIS A 16 0.55 -12.63 8.43
C HIS A 16 1.09 -11.27 8.86
N LEU A 17 0.50 -10.17 8.38
CA LEU A 17 0.88 -8.82 8.81
C LEU A 17 0.59 -8.58 10.29
N GLN A 18 -0.49 -9.13 10.83
CA GLN A 18 -0.84 -9.02 12.25
C GLN A 18 0.20 -9.77 13.10
N ILE A 19 0.57 -10.99 12.72
CA ILE A 19 1.60 -11.77 13.42
C ILE A 19 2.93 -11.00 13.47
N LEU A 20 3.38 -10.47 12.33
CA LEU A 20 4.62 -9.68 12.26
C LEU A 20 4.54 -8.40 13.11
N ALA A 21 3.38 -7.77 13.15
CA ALA A 21 3.17 -6.58 13.97
C ALA A 21 3.23 -6.92 15.47
N ASP A 22 2.61 -8.04 15.86
CA ASP A 22 2.57 -8.53 17.24
C ASP A 22 3.96 -8.96 17.72
N GLU A 23 4.72 -9.69 16.89
CA GLU A 23 6.11 -10.08 17.18
C GLU A 23 7.03 -8.88 17.44
N LYS A 24 6.81 -7.78 16.71
CA LYS A 24 7.56 -6.53 16.86
C LYS A 24 6.96 -5.58 17.91
N GLY A 25 5.78 -5.88 18.46
CA GLY A 25 5.06 -5.00 19.39
C GLY A 25 4.62 -3.67 18.77
N VAL A 26 4.35 -3.64 17.47
CA VAL A 26 3.94 -2.44 16.72
C VAL A 26 2.56 -2.62 16.07
N LYS A 27 2.02 -1.56 15.47
CA LYS A 27 0.76 -1.64 14.70
C LYS A 27 1.02 -2.14 13.29
N ILE A 28 0.06 -2.82 12.68
CA ILE A 28 0.10 -3.22 11.25
C ILE A 28 0.48 -2.03 10.36
N SER A 29 -0.06 -0.83 10.62
CA SER A 29 0.23 0.36 9.82
C SER A 29 1.71 0.76 9.80
N VAL A 30 2.49 0.39 10.81
CA VAL A 30 3.94 0.62 10.85
C VAL A 30 4.62 -0.37 9.90
N ILE A 31 4.29 -1.66 10.01
CA ILE A 31 4.80 -2.72 9.12
C ILE A 31 4.47 -2.42 7.66
N THR A 32 3.21 -2.08 7.37
CA THR A 32 2.77 -1.74 6.01
C THR A 32 3.52 -0.53 5.46
N ARG A 33 3.80 0.48 6.31
CA ARG A 33 4.59 1.65 5.90
C ARG A 33 6.03 1.28 5.60
N GLU A 34 6.67 0.44 6.41
CA GLU A 34 8.02 -0.07 6.15
C GLU A 34 8.08 -0.78 4.79
N ILE A 35 7.18 -1.75 4.56
CA ILE A 35 7.11 -2.50 3.30
C ILE A 35 6.98 -1.58 2.08
N ILE A 36 6.04 -0.61 2.14
CA ILE A 36 5.83 0.33 1.03
C ILE A 36 7.07 1.22 0.84
N THR A 37 7.66 1.70 1.93
CA THR A 37 8.84 2.58 1.87
C THR A 37 10.04 1.85 1.28
N ASP A 38 10.29 0.61 1.71
CA ASP A 38 11.36 -0.24 1.20
C ASP A 38 11.16 -0.56 -0.29
N TYR A 39 9.92 -0.87 -0.69
CA TYR A 39 9.60 -1.09 -2.10
C TYR A 39 9.88 0.16 -2.95
N LEU A 40 9.42 1.34 -2.54
CA LEU A 40 9.66 2.59 -3.27
C LEU A 40 11.16 2.94 -3.34
N ASN A 41 11.90 2.72 -2.25
CA ASN A 41 13.35 2.93 -2.22
C ASN A 41 14.08 1.95 -3.16
N SER A 42 13.60 0.71 -3.26
CA SER A 42 14.13 -0.28 -4.20
C SER A 42 13.88 0.14 -5.65
N ILE A 43 12.69 0.68 -5.98
CA ILE A 43 12.37 1.19 -7.31
C ILE A 43 13.28 2.36 -7.69
N ASN A 44 13.48 3.33 -6.79
CA ASN A 44 14.33 4.48 -7.05
C ASN A 44 15.81 4.10 -7.25
N SER A 45 16.22 2.93 -6.76
CA SER A 45 17.57 2.38 -6.92
C SER A 45 17.71 1.53 -8.18
N ILE A 46 16.60 1.11 -8.78
CA ILE A 46 16.57 0.46 -10.09
C ILE A 46 16.58 1.58 -11.13
N SER A 47 17.64 1.68 -11.91
CA SER A 47 17.64 2.52 -13.12
C SER A 47 16.39 2.19 -13.93
N TYR A 48 15.48 3.15 -14.06
CA TYR A 48 14.25 3.00 -14.83
C TYR A 48 14.61 2.52 -16.23
N ASP A 49 14.30 1.25 -16.52
CA ASP A 49 14.34 0.69 -17.86
C ASP A 49 12.93 0.88 -18.46
N PRO A 50 12.71 1.84 -19.37
CA PRO A 50 11.41 2.11 -19.97
C PRO A 50 10.83 0.93 -20.75
N SER A 51 11.60 -0.14 -20.97
CA SER A 51 11.12 -1.36 -21.63
C SER A 51 10.36 -2.32 -20.70
N LYS A 52 10.45 -2.16 -19.37
CA LYS A 52 9.67 -2.94 -18.41
C LYS A 52 8.35 -2.26 -18.12
N THR A 53 7.31 -2.62 -18.86
CA THR A 53 5.93 -2.21 -18.57
C THR A 53 5.50 -2.76 -17.21
N ILE A 54 5.57 -1.95 -16.16
CA ILE A 54 4.79 -2.20 -14.95
C ILE A 54 3.34 -1.94 -15.37
N GLY A 55 2.52 -2.99 -15.42
CA GLY A 55 1.14 -2.91 -15.89
C GLY A 55 0.42 -1.72 -15.25
N GLU A 56 -0.12 -0.84 -16.09
CA GLU A 56 -0.89 0.32 -15.66
C GLU A 56 -2.09 -0.16 -14.83
N PHE A 57 -2.06 0.11 -13.53
CA PHE A 57 -3.23 -0.07 -12.67
C PHE A 57 -4.04 1.22 -12.70
N ILE A 58 -5.09 1.26 -13.51
CA ILE A 58 -6.10 2.32 -13.45
C ILE A 58 -6.99 2.02 -12.23
N LEU A 59 -6.83 2.81 -11.17
CA LEU A 59 -7.75 2.77 -10.03
C LEU A 59 -9.02 3.58 -10.40
N PRO A 60 -10.20 2.95 -10.50
CA PRO A 60 -11.43 3.67 -10.77
C PRO A 60 -11.77 4.60 -9.59
N ILE A 61 -12.07 5.86 -9.89
CA ILE A 61 -12.55 6.81 -8.90
C ILE A 61 -13.98 6.39 -8.52
N PRO A 62 -14.31 6.19 -7.23
CA PRO A 62 -15.68 5.92 -6.82
C PRO A 62 -16.59 7.10 -7.19
N PRO A 63 -17.85 6.85 -7.58
CA PRO A 63 -18.79 7.93 -7.86
C PRO A 63 -18.96 8.81 -6.61
N ILE A 64 -18.94 10.12 -6.82
CA ILE A 64 -19.29 11.10 -5.79
C ILE A 64 -20.81 11.07 -5.71
N ASP A 65 -21.38 10.68 -4.57
CA ASP A 65 -22.82 10.74 -4.34
C ASP A 65 -23.27 12.20 -4.38
N SER A 66 -24.04 12.55 -5.41
CA SER A 66 -24.53 13.91 -5.70
C SER A 66 -25.62 14.40 -4.75
N ASP A 67 -25.95 13.66 -3.68
CA ASP A 67 -27.13 13.91 -2.83
C ASP A 67 -26.87 14.83 -1.61
N ASN A 68 -25.75 15.57 -1.58
CA ASN A 68 -25.52 16.63 -0.59
C ASN A 68 -25.10 17.95 -1.24
N LEU A 69 -25.94 18.47 -2.16
CA LEU A 69 -25.88 19.86 -2.63
C LEU A 69 -27.24 20.54 -2.54
#